data_AF-W0TAE7-F1
#
_entry.id   AF-W0TAE7-F1
#
_cell.length_a   1.000
_cell.length_b   1.000
_cell.length_c   1.000
_cell.angle_alpha   90.00
_cell.angle_beta   90.00
_cell.angle_gamma   90.00
#
_symmetry.space_group_name_H-M   'P 1'
#
loop_
_entity.id
_entity.type
_entity.pdbx_description
1 polymer ?
#
loop_
_entity_poly.entity_id
_entity_poly.type
_entity_poly.pdbx_seq_one_letter_code
_entity_poly.pdbx_strand_id
1 'polypeptide(L)'
;MKDPLITMDEVSKHTSRDDCWTVIHGKVYDITNFLNKHPGGTQVLLKYAGKDSTLQFDDIGHSLESLAYDLDPGALKGTLYQPKSKSHRIGDNDNDEENNDEVQLPFFLTTIFPAAGIFWLTEACQAIKKFLVLERDTRIRLLSVTIFFCVLTLGLIHYGHDDFAIDYNDYSAPTWLD
;
A
#
# COMPACT_ATOMS: atom_id res chain seq x y z
N MET A 1 -2.09 -14.10 -30.33
CA MET A 1 -2.57 -14.92 -29.20
C MET A 1 -2.66 -14.01 -28.00
N LYS A 2 -3.68 -14.17 -27.15
CA LYS A 2 -3.83 -13.36 -25.95
C LYS A 2 -2.91 -13.96 -24.88
N ASP A 3 -2.03 -13.15 -24.30
CA ASP A 3 -1.13 -13.61 -23.24
C ASP A 3 -1.95 -14.15 -22.06
N PRO A 4 -1.52 -15.24 -21.39
CA PRO A 4 -2.25 -15.79 -20.26
C PRO A 4 -2.25 -14.80 -19.09
N LEU A 5 -3.36 -14.78 -18.35
CA LEU A 5 -3.51 -13.96 -17.16
C LEU A 5 -2.96 -14.69 -15.94
N ILE A 6 -2.05 -14.07 -15.22
CA ILE A 6 -1.36 -14.65 -14.05
C ILE A 6 -1.67 -13.78 -12.83
N THR A 7 -1.99 -14.39 -11.68
CA THR A 7 -2.26 -13.66 -10.43
C THR A 7 -0.98 -13.39 -9.65
N MET A 8 -0.97 -12.36 -8.80
CA MET A 8 0.16 -12.11 -7.89
C MET A 8 0.43 -13.29 -6.96
N ASP A 9 -0.62 -14.00 -6.53
CA ASP A 9 -0.49 -15.21 -5.71
C ASP A 9 0.31 -16.30 -6.41
N GLU A 10 0.15 -16.44 -7.73
CA GLU A 10 0.94 -17.38 -8.50
C GLU A 10 2.40 -16.91 -8.59
N VAL A 11 2.62 -15.65 -8.97
CA VAL A 11 3.97 -15.06 -9.05
C VAL A 11 4.74 -15.22 -7.73
N SER A 12 4.06 -15.05 -6.59
CA SER A 12 4.66 -15.14 -5.24
C SER A 12 5.26 -16.51 -4.90
N LYS A 13 4.90 -17.57 -5.63
CA LYS A 13 5.45 -18.92 -5.43
C LYS A 13 6.84 -19.06 -6.06
N HIS A 14 7.15 -18.25 -7.06
CA HIS A 14 8.37 -18.32 -7.86
C HIS A 14 9.46 -17.38 -7.30
N THR A 15 9.99 -17.75 -6.14
CA THR A 15 10.97 -16.95 -5.36
C THR A 15 12.36 -17.56 -5.27
N SER A 16 12.57 -18.72 -5.89
CA SER A 16 13.79 -19.51 -5.75
C SER A 16 14.80 -19.20 -6.86
N ARG A 17 16.08 -19.53 -6.66
CA ARG A 17 17.12 -19.30 -7.67
C ARG A 17 16.86 -20.07 -8.98
N ASP A 18 16.28 -21.26 -8.87
CA ASP A 18 15.99 -22.13 -10.00
C ASP A 18 14.56 -21.93 -10.54
N ASP A 19 13.79 -21.04 -9.92
CA ASP A 19 12.42 -20.71 -10.30
C ASP A 19 12.05 -19.31 -9.78
N CYS A 20 12.42 -18.29 -10.56
CA CYS A 20 12.37 -16.89 -10.17
C CYS A 20 11.56 -16.07 -11.17
N TRP A 21 10.38 -15.60 -10.74
CA TRP A 21 9.56 -14.71 -11.56
C TRP A 21 9.49 -13.31 -10.95
N THR A 22 9.26 -12.33 -11.80
CA THR A 22 9.05 -10.94 -11.40
C THR A 22 8.00 -10.27 -12.27
N VAL A 23 7.35 -9.24 -11.74
CA VAL A 23 6.43 -8.40 -12.50
C VAL A 23 7.09 -7.07 -12.84
N ILE A 24 7.02 -6.68 -14.10
CA ILE A 24 7.48 -5.39 -14.60
C ILE A 24 6.40 -4.82 -15.51
N HIS A 25 5.89 -3.63 -15.19
CA HIS A 25 4.79 -2.94 -15.90
C HIS A 25 3.57 -3.83 -16.15
N GLY A 26 3.16 -4.62 -15.16
CA GLY A 26 2.01 -5.51 -15.26
C GLY A 26 2.20 -6.72 -16.19
N LYS A 27 3.44 -7.00 -16.64
CA LYS A 27 3.80 -8.24 -17.34
C LYS A 27 4.65 -9.12 -16.43
N VAL A 28 4.44 -10.43 -16.52
CA VAL A 28 5.15 -11.43 -15.71
C VAL A 28 6.28 -12.03 -16.52
N TYR A 29 7.49 -11.93 -15.99
CA TYR A 29 8.72 -12.41 -16.62
C TYR A 29 9.39 -13.47 -15.76
N ASP A 30 9.83 -14.54 -16.41
CA ASP A 30 10.70 -15.56 -15.83
C ASP A 30 12.16 -15.17 -16.06
N ILE A 31 12.82 -14.79 -14.96
CA ILE A 31 14.18 -14.26 -14.96
C ILE A 31 15.21 -15.30 -14.51
N THR A 32 14.80 -16.57 -14.35
CA THR A 32 15.63 -17.66 -13.83
C THR A 32 16.97 -17.79 -14.57
N ASN A 33 16.94 -17.80 -15.90
CA ASN A 33 18.14 -17.89 -16.75
C ASN A 33 18.98 -16.62 -16.75
N PHE A 34 18.38 -15.48 -16.39
CA PHE A 34 19.02 -14.17 -16.42
C PHE A 34 19.73 -13.82 -15.10
N LEU A 35 19.39 -14.50 -14.00
CA LEU A 35 19.94 -14.24 -12.66
C LEU A 35 21.47 -14.10 -12.60
N ASN A 36 22.21 -14.91 -13.36
CA ASN A 36 23.68 -14.89 -13.38
C ASN A 36 24.27 -13.92 -14.43
N LYS A 37 23.47 -13.46 -15.38
CA LYS A 37 23.88 -12.55 -16.47
C LYS A 37 23.65 -11.08 -16.12
N HIS A 38 22.81 -10.82 -15.11
CA HIS A 38 22.46 -9.47 -14.69
C HIS A 38 23.68 -8.65 -14.22
N PRO A 39 24.00 -7.51 -14.86
CA PRO A 39 25.14 -6.67 -14.49
C PRO A 39 25.07 -6.12 -13.05
N GLY A 40 23.86 -5.88 -12.53
CA GLY A 40 23.64 -5.47 -11.13
C GLY A 40 23.78 -6.59 -10.10
N GLY A 41 24.10 -7.81 -10.54
CA GLY A 41 24.27 -8.99 -9.71
C GLY A 41 22.97 -9.75 -9.42
N THR A 42 23.10 -10.99 -8.99
CA THR A 42 21.95 -11.88 -8.72
C THR A 42 21.17 -11.51 -7.46
N GLN A 43 21.85 -10.94 -6.46
CA GLN A 43 21.24 -10.71 -5.13
C GLN A 43 20.09 -9.71 -5.18
N VAL A 44 20.20 -8.70 -6.05
CA VAL A 44 19.15 -7.69 -6.21
C VAL A 44 17.90 -8.30 -6.84
N LEU A 45 18.05 -9.19 -7.83
CA LEU A 45 16.92 -9.87 -8.47
C LEU A 45 16.21 -10.81 -7.50
N LEU A 46 16.96 -11.60 -6.72
CA LEU A 46 16.38 -12.51 -5.72
C LEU A 46 15.61 -11.78 -4.61
N LYS A 47 16.02 -10.55 -4.25
CA LYS A 47 15.31 -9.74 -3.24
C LYS A 47 13.88 -9.39 -3.68
N TYR A 48 13.68 -9.21 -4.98
CA TYR A 48 12.39 -8.87 -5.59
C TYR A 48 11.76 -10.05 -6.36
N ALA A 49 12.28 -11.26 -6.18
CA ALA A 49 11.65 -12.46 -6.70
C ALA A 49 10.25 -12.63 -6.12
N GLY A 50 9.30 -13.02 -6.96
CA GLY A 50 7.89 -13.19 -6.64
C GLY A 50 7.13 -11.89 -6.34
N LYS A 51 7.68 -10.73 -6.70
CA LYS A 51 7.11 -9.40 -6.41
C LYS A 51 7.04 -8.52 -7.66
N ASP A 52 6.29 -7.42 -7.53
CA ASP A 52 6.34 -6.34 -8.49
C ASP A 52 7.64 -5.54 -8.30
N SER A 53 8.45 -5.52 -9.35
CA SER A 53 9.74 -4.83 -9.40
C SER A 53 9.70 -3.60 -10.30
N THR A 54 8.52 -3.16 -10.75
CA THR A 54 8.36 -2.04 -11.68
C THR A 54 9.03 -0.78 -11.16
N LEU A 55 8.79 -0.42 -9.89
CA LEU A 55 9.40 0.76 -9.28
C LEU A 55 10.93 0.69 -9.30
N GLN A 56 11.51 -0.44 -8.91
CA GLN A 56 12.98 -0.59 -8.88
C GLN A 56 13.59 -0.64 -10.28
N PHE A 57 12.86 -1.16 -11.25
CA PHE A 57 13.26 -1.16 -12.65
C PHE A 57 13.31 0.27 -13.19
N ASP A 58 12.29 1.07 -12.89
CA ASP A 58 12.16 2.47 -13.32
C ASP A 58 13.15 3.40 -12.58
N ASP A 59 13.34 3.21 -11.28
CA ASP A 59 14.24 4.02 -10.44
C ASP A 59 15.70 3.97 -10.92
N ILE A 60 16.11 2.83 -11.47
CA ILE A 60 17.47 2.64 -12.02
C ILE A 60 17.57 3.15 -13.46
N GLY A 61 16.44 3.44 -14.11
CA GLY A 61 16.38 3.93 -15.48
C GLY A 61 16.54 2.83 -16.54
N HIS A 62 16.16 1.59 -16.23
CA HIS A 62 16.12 0.56 -17.25
C HIS A 62 14.99 0.83 -18.25
N SER A 63 15.25 0.60 -19.53
CA SER A 63 14.23 0.70 -20.57
C SER A 63 13.62 -0.66 -20.86
N LEU A 64 12.35 -0.68 -21.27
CA LEU A 64 11.67 -1.88 -21.78
C LEU A 64 12.44 -2.55 -22.92
N GLU A 65 13.17 -1.78 -23.73
CA GLU A 65 14.03 -2.30 -24.80
C GLU A 65 15.20 -3.13 -24.25
N SER A 66 15.88 -2.64 -23.19
CA SER A 66 16.94 -3.40 -22.52
C SER A 66 16.39 -4.71 -21.97
N LEU A 67 15.21 -4.68 -21.35
CA LEU A 67 14.55 -5.87 -20.83
C LEU A 67 14.28 -6.91 -21.93
N ALA A 68 13.80 -6.48 -23.09
CA ALA A 68 13.51 -7.36 -24.22
C ALA A 68 14.80 -7.94 -24.88
N TYR A 69 15.90 -7.19 -24.85
CA TYR A 69 17.19 -7.64 -25.37
C TYR A 69 17.89 -8.64 -24.42
N ASP A 70 17.79 -8.39 -23.12
CA ASP A 70 18.50 -9.15 -22.09
C ASP A 70 17.80 -10.47 -21.72
N LEU A 71 16.47 -10.51 -21.86
CA LEU A 71 15.67 -11.70 -21.57
C LEU A 71 15.50 -12.60 -22.79
N ASP A 72 15.37 -13.91 -22.53
CA ASP A 72 15.05 -14.88 -23.58
C ASP A 72 13.65 -14.58 -24.18
N PRO A 73 13.40 -14.84 -25.48
CA PRO A 73 12.10 -14.59 -26.10
C PRO A 73 10.92 -15.34 -25.45
N GLY A 74 11.20 -16.41 -24.70
CA GLY A 74 10.22 -17.19 -23.93
C GLY A 74 10.10 -16.80 -22.45
N ALA A 75 10.78 -15.73 -22.01
CA ALA A 75 10.74 -15.27 -20.63
C ALA A 75 9.41 -14.63 -20.25
N LEU A 76 8.68 -14.04 -21.21
CA LEU A 76 7.35 -13.50 -20.98
C LEU A 76 6.37 -14.65 -20.73
N LYS A 77 5.93 -14.81 -19.47
CA LYS A 77 4.94 -15.83 -19.10
C LYS A 77 3.52 -15.35 -19.38
N GLY A 78 3.24 -14.07 -19.16
CA GLY A 78 1.89 -13.55 -19.32
C GLY A 78 1.70 -12.11 -18.84
N THR A 79 0.45 -11.71 -18.72
CA THR A 79 0.04 -10.42 -18.15
C THR A 79 -0.51 -10.62 -16.76
N LEU A 80 -0.18 -9.73 -15.83
CA LEU A 80 -0.69 -9.76 -14.47
C LEU A 80 -2.20 -9.47 -14.47
N TYR A 81 -2.96 -10.31 -13.80
CA TYR A 81 -4.37 -10.07 -13.51
C TYR A 81 -4.49 -8.93 -12.51
N GLN A 82 -4.98 -7.79 -12.97
CA GLN A 82 -5.38 -6.69 -12.10
C GLN A 82 -6.91 -6.61 -12.09
N PRO A 83 -7.56 -6.70 -10.92
CA PRO A 83 -8.97 -6.35 -10.83
C PRO A 83 -9.10 -4.87 -11.22
N LYS A 84 -10.03 -4.56 -12.13
CA LYS A 84 -10.33 -3.16 -12.47
C LYS A 84 -10.71 -2.43 -11.17
N SER A 85 -9.80 -1.64 -10.61
CA SER A 85 -10.14 -0.72 -9.55
C SER A 85 -11.04 0.35 -10.16
N LYS A 86 -12.12 0.72 -9.47
CA LYS A 86 -12.92 1.90 -9.86
C LYS A 86 -11.97 3.09 -9.80
N SER A 87 -11.53 3.60 -10.95
CA SER A 87 -10.71 4.80 -11.01
C SER A 87 -11.53 5.95 -10.42
N HIS A 88 -11.13 6.48 -9.27
CA HIS A 88 -11.60 7.79 -8.84
C HIS A 88 -10.94 8.81 -9.78
N ARG A 89 -11.59 9.06 -10.92
CA ARG A 89 -11.17 10.08 -11.88
C ARG A 89 -11.67 11.43 -11.37
N ILE A 90 -10.76 12.35 -11.05
CA ILE A 90 -11.05 13.76 -11.25
C ILE A 90 -10.97 13.98 -12.76
N GLY A 91 -12.15 14.10 -13.36
CA GLY A 91 -12.47 14.71 -14.66
C GLY A 91 -11.56 14.43 -15.84
N ASP A 92 -12.03 13.58 -16.76
CA ASP A 92 -12.11 13.96 -18.17
C ASP A 92 -13.34 13.26 -18.76
N ASN A 93 -14.23 14.06 -19.36
CA ASN A 93 -15.48 13.66 -19.96
C ASN A 93 -15.22 12.83 -21.22
N ASP A 94 -15.68 11.59 -21.23
CA ASP A 94 -16.16 10.91 -22.43
C ASP A 94 -17.34 10.01 -22.02
N ASN A 95 -18.45 10.17 -22.75
CA ASN A 95 -19.71 9.47 -22.50
C ASN A 95 -19.62 8.03 -23.00
N ASP A 96 -19.49 7.07 -22.08
CA ASP A 96 -19.78 5.67 -22.35
C ASP A 96 -20.76 5.17 -21.28
N GLU A 97 -21.97 4.83 -21.73
CA GLU A 97 -22.99 4.13 -20.96
C GLU A 97 -22.44 2.76 -20.52
N GLU A 98 -22.22 2.54 -19.22
CA GLU A 98 -21.94 1.20 -18.71
C GLU A 98 -22.62 0.96 -17.36
N ASN A 99 -23.75 0.23 -17.45
CA ASN A 99 -24.35 -0.70 -16.50
C ASN A 99 -24.33 -0.33 -14.99
N ASN A 100 -25.53 -0.07 -14.47
CA ASN A 100 -25.82 -0.06 -13.04
C ASN A 100 -25.78 -1.48 -12.47
N ASP A 101 -24.58 -2.02 -12.27
CA ASP A 101 -24.39 -3.16 -11.39
C ASP A 101 -24.24 -2.64 -9.95
N GLU A 102 -25.40 -2.37 -9.33
CA GLU A 102 -25.50 -2.10 -7.91
C GLU A 102 -24.93 -3.29 -7.14
N VAL A 103 -23.72 -3.13 -6.63
CA VAL A 103 -23.07 -4.14 -5.77
C VAL A 103 -23.87 -4.22 -4.48
N GLN A 104 -24.83 -5.13 -4.46
CA GLN A 104 -25.62 -5.48 -3.29
C GLN A 104 -24.69 -6.23 -2.32
N LEU A 105 -23.86 -5.49 -1.58
CA LEU A 105 -23.08 -6.04 -0.47
C LEU A 105 -24.06 -6.69 0.53
N PRO A 106 -23.82 -7.93 0.97
CA PRO A 106 -24.73 -8.58 1.91
C PRO A 106 -24.85 -7.73 3.18
N PHE A 107 -26.09 -7.42 3.56
CA PHE A 107 -26.50 -6.54 4.67
C PHE A 107 -25.87 -6.84 6.06
N PHE A 108 -25.05 -7.89 6.18
CA PHE A 108 -24.38 -8.25 7.43
C PHE A 108 -23.17 -7.39 7.79
N LEU A 109 -22.51 -6.71 6.84
CA LEU A 109 -21.29 -5.93 7.18
C LEU A 109 -21.55 -4.46 7.57
N THR A 110 -22.74 -3.91 7.36
CA THR A 110 -23.06 -2.53 7.76
C THR A 110 -23.55 -2.40 9.21
N THR A 111 -23.85 -3.53 9.87
CA THR A 111 -24.34 -3.56 11.26
C THR A 111 -23.31 -4.05 12.29
N ILE A 112 -22.14 -4.54 11.86
CA ILE A 112 -21.09 -5.02 12.77
C ILE A 112 -20.14 -3.90 13.23
N PHE A 113 -20.06 -2.78 12.48
CA PHE A 113 -19.13 -1.70 12.80
C PHE A 113 -19.52 -0.69 13.91
N PRO A 114 -20.75 -0.59 14.44
CA PRO A 114 -21.00 0.20 15.66
C PRO A 114 -20.84 -0.60 16.97
N ALA A 115 -20.76 -1.94 16.92
CA ALA A 115 -20.79 -2.75 18.14
C ALA A 115 -19.43 -2.89 18.84
N ALA A 116 -18.31 -2.90 18.09
CA ALA A 116 -16.98 -3.05 18.70
C ALA A 116 -16.46 -1.77 19.37
N GLY A 117 -16.82 -0.58 18.87
CA GLY A 117 -16.39 0.70 19.47
C GLY A 117 -17.14 1.04 20.76
N ILE A 118 -18.43 0.72 20.84
CA ILE A 118 -19.26 0.97 22.02
C ILE A 118 -18.94 -0.02 23.16
N PHE A 119 -18.47 -1.23 22.83
CA PHE A 119 -18.03 -2.20 23.83
C PHE A 119 -16.79 -1.73 24.61
N TRP A 120 -15.87 -0.99 23.97
CA TRP A 120 -14.67 -0.44 24.61
C TRP A 120 -14.94 0.76 25.54
N LEU A 121 -16.00 1.53 25.31
CA LEU A 121 -16.39 2.61 26.24
C LEU A 121 -17.08 2.08 27.51
N THR A 122 -17.70 0.89 27.44
CA THR A 122 -18.51 0.35 28.54
C THR A 122 -17.65 -0.30 29.62
N GLU A 123 -16.64 -1.09 29.21
CA GLU A 123 -15.62 -1.68 30.11
C GLU A 123 -14.79 -0.60 30.82
N ALA A 124 -14.40 0.46 30.09
CA ALA A 124 -13.68 1.60 30.65
C ALA A 124 -14.50 2.33 31.73
N CYS A 125 -15.80 2.55 31.49
CA CYS A 125 -16.71 3.13 32.49
C CYS A 125 -16.82 2.27 33.77
N GLN A 126 -16.75 0.95 33.65
CA GLN A 126 -16.89 0.04 34.79
C GLN A 126 -15.61 -0.03 35.65
N ALA A 127 -14.43 0.11 35.03
CA ALA A 127 -13.15 0.26 35.73
C ALA A 127 -13.07 1.59 36.51
N ILE A 128 -13.54 2.69 35.91
CA ILE A 128 -13.57 4.01 36.55
C ILE A 128 -14.51 4.02 37.76
N LYS A 129 -15.68 3.37 37.68
CA LYS A 129 -16.62 3.26 38.83
C LYS A 129 -16.03 2.46 40.00
N LYS A 130 -15.27 1.39 39.75
CA LYS A 130 -14.58 0.63 40.81
C LYS A 130 -13.43 1.44 41.44
N PHE A 131 -12.68 2.19 40.64
CA PHE A 131 -11.62 3.07 41.13
C PHE A 131 -12.18 4.23 41.98
N LEU A 132 -13.29 4.85 41.55
CA LEU A 132 -13.96 5.93 42.29
C LEU A 132 -14.64 5.48 43.61
N VAL A 133 -14.85 4.19 43.84
CA VAL A 133 -15.47 3.68 45.07
C VAL A 133 -14.41 3.26 46.12
N LEU A 134 -13.18 2.94 45.72
CA LEU A 134 -12.15 2.41 46.62
C LEU A 134 -11.30 3.47 47.33
N GLU A 135 -11.29 4.73 46.90
CA GLU A 135 -10.47 5.76 47.53
C GLU A 135 -11.32 6.81 48.27
N ARG A 136 -11.28 6.77 49.61
CA ARG A 136 -11.94 7.72 50.51
C ARG A 136 -11.32 9.13 50.54
N ASP A 137 -10.23 9.36 49.79
CA ASP A 137 -9.47 10.60 49.86
C ASP A 137 -9.57 11.40 48.56
N THR A 138 -10.18 12.59 48.62
CA THR A 138 -10.53 13.42 47.46
C THR A 138 -9.31 14.05 46.79
N ARG A 139 -8.14 14.07 47.45
CA ARG A 139 -6.89 14.65 46.93
C ARG A 139 -6.21 13.78 45.87
N ILE A 140 -6.29 12.45 46.00
CA ILE A 140 -5.69 11.50 45.04
C ILE A 140 -6.52 11.42 43.76
N ARG A 141 -7.85 11.58 43.87
CA ARG A 141 -8.78 11.61 42.73
C ARG A 141 -8.49 12.75 41.75
N LEU A 142 -8.17 13.94 42.26
CA LEU A 142 -7.89 15.10 41.42
C LEU A 142 -6.53 14.98 40.71
N LEU A 143 -5.54 14.38 41.38
CA LEU A 143 -4.21 14.13 40.82
C LEU A 143 -4.25 13.08 39.70
N SER A 144 -4.98 11.99 39.90
CA SER A 144 -5.11 10.91 38.90
C SER A 144 -5.83 11.36 37.61
N VAL A 145 -6.94 12.10 37.75
CA VAL A 145 -7.67 12.64 36.60
C VAL A 145 -6.82 13.66 35.84
N THR A 146 -6.07 14.52 36.55
CA THR A 146 -5.20 15.51 35.91
C THR A 146 -4.06 14.84 35.13
N ILE A 147 -3.43 13.79 35.67
CA ILE A 147 -2.38 13.04 34.97
C ILE A 147 -2.94 12.35 33.71
N PHE A 148 -4.14 11.76 33.79
CA PHE A 148 -4.76 11.09 32.66
C PHE A 148 -5.08 12.05 31.51
N PHE A 149 -5.63 13.23 31.80
CA PHE A 149 -5.87 14.26 30.79
C PHE A 149 -4.58 14.85 30.21
N CYS A 150 -3.51 14.97 31.01
CA CYS A 150 -2.21 15.45 30.55
C CYS A 150 -1.54 14.49 29.57
N VAL A 151 -1.64 13.18 29.81
CA VAL A 151 -1.11 12.14 28.90
C VAL A 151 -1.91 12.10 27.60
N LEU A 152 -3.24 12.28 27.66
CA LEU A 152 -4.09 12.31 26.48
C LEU A 152 -3.84 13.53 25.59
N THR A 153 -3.60 14.70 26.18
CA THR A 153 -3.29 15.92 25.41
C THR A 153 -1.86 15.92 24.86
N LEU A 154 -0.88 15.41 25.60
CA LEU A 154 0.51 15.30 25.12
C LEU A 154 0.65 14.25 24.01
N GLY A 155 -0.15 13.18 24.02
CA GLY A 155 -0.19 12.20 22.92
C GLY A 155 -0.74 12.76 21.60
N LEU A 156 -1.59 13.79 21.65
CA LEU A 156 -2.12 14.46 20.46
C LEU A 156 -1.14 15.48 19.85
N ILE A 157 -0.24 16.06 20.66
CA ILE A 157 0.77 17.03 20.18
C ILE A 157 1.91 16.33 19.44
N HIS A 158 2.21 15.07 19.76
CA HIS A 158 3.28 14.31 19.09
C HIS A 158 2.85 13.60 17.80
N TYR A 159 1.54 13.56 17.49
CA TYR A 159 0.99 12.96 16.26
C TYR A 159 0.73 13.97 15.14
N GLY A 160 1.11 15.24 15.32
CA GLY A 160 0.86 16.31 14.37
C GLY A 160 2.07 17.19 14.13
N HIS A 161 3.22 16.60 13.76
CA HIS A 161 4.34 17.38 13.24
C HIS A 161 5.37 16.56 12.42
N ASP A 162 4.90 15.74 11.49
CA ASP A 162 5.76 15.14 10.43
C ASP A 162 5.10 15.32 9.04
N ASP A 163 4.71 16.56 8.69
CA ASP A 163 4.57 16.98 7.29
C ASP A 163 5.69 17.99 6.99
N PHE A 164 6.93 17.48 6.93
CA PHE A 164 8.05 18.18 6.31
C PHE A 164 7.93 17.98 4.80
N ALA A 165 7.04 18.73 4.17
CA ALA A 165 7.02 18.89 2.72
C ALA A 165 8.27 19.69 2.32
N ILE A 166 9.31 19.00 1.85
CA ILE A 166 10.33 19.63 1.02
C ILE A 166 9.73 19.71 -0.38
N ASP A 167 9.27 20.91 -0.75
CA ASP A 167 8.99 21.26 -2.13
C ASP A 167 10.31 21.26 -2.90
N TYR A 168 10.47 20.29 -3.80
CA TYR A 168 11.59 20.16 -4.73
C TYR A 168 11.06 20.40 -6.15
N ASN A 169 10.51 21.59 -6.44
CA ASN A 169 10.22 21.94 -7.82
C ASN A 169 10.28 23.43 -8.17
N ASP A 170 11.26 24.15 -7.63
CA ASP A 170 11.64 25.48 -8.16
C ASP A 170 12.98 25.41 -8.90
N TYR A 171 12.95 24.96 -10.17
CA TYR A 171 13.94 25.32 -11.19
C TYR A 171 13.31 25.36 -12.59
N SER A 172 13.08 26.60 -13.05
CA SER A 172 13.27 27.10 -14.43
C SER A 172 12.20 26.86 -15.51
N ALA A 173 11.51 27.94 -15.89
CA ALA A 173 11.84 28.64 -17.15
C ALA A 173 11.27 30.09 -17.17
N PRO A 174 12.08 31.13 -17.42
CA PRO A 174 11.61 32.50 -17.61
C PRO A 174 11.12 32.73 -19.06
N THR A 175 9.91 33.27 -19.20
CA THR A 175 9.38 33.76 -20.48
C THR A 175 9.79 35.22 -20.71
N TRP A 176 10.78 35.45 -21.58
CA TRP A 176 11.03 36.75 -22.21
C TRP A 176 11.43 36.57 -23.67
N LEU A 177 10.45 36.65 -24.57
CA LEU A 177 10.61 36.97 -25.99
C LEU A 177 9.23 37.35 -26.53
N ASP A 178 8.92 38.65 -26.44
CA ASP A 178 8.16 39.45 -27.41
C ASP A 178 8.34 40.94 -27.06
#